data_AF-A0AAV7XDL7-F1
#
_entry.id   AF-A0AAV7XDL7-F1
#
_cell.length_a   1.000
_cell.length_b   1.000
_cell.length_c   1.000
_cell.angle_alpha   90.00
_cell.angle_beta   90.00
_cell.angle_gamma   90.00
#
_symmetry.space_group_name_H-M   'P 1'
#
loop_
_entity.id
_entity.type
_entity.pdbx_description
1 polymer ?
#
loop_
_entity_poly.entity_id
_entity_poly.type
_entity_poly.pdbx_seq_one_letter_code
_entity_poly.pdbx_strand_id
1 'polypeptide(L)'
;MEGLPLLPGYSFRDPTKTKYHISHAFDLVNGYRIPKTNPNVIGAGKYPKDVDSISYYNAMPSVRYDPSLTYGRVQSYPYKQFKPHFAQYGGMNLCFQAYFKQSIHESPDEHYRVRKVNIVYFLEDDTISVIEPTVDNAGFAQGKLVRRGKIPKDIGGSFYHWKDFNVGVDVSFYSTVYHIVDTDVFTREFMQSQGIDMGAPEEMPQDPYIEKRKEKQPMTTMKTPKVDDKLRRFLEYDGKILRFYATWEDDTELGGKREFVIHYYLADDCVEVCEVHKKNDGRDPFPLLLHKTKVPKNWKAVPLTYPSIYRELAEDEIEEFYSPKDFLVGDTVFLFSRRFFIHDCDAFTRNYYKECLSIEQMPKIPVIQHKAPLLQYPHPPHTGIGSTEDTIQNVLRVIPKAPRKDVIRMLHNANKKLRYTAVLDRVHPEDEQRAFVFIYHLSNGELEIMEPPKRNSGYTFTRFLRPTHIPKPNTDRDDPEFYTPADLYIGAMIKVFEHRFLINGADLAVYRYMQANPDKFPDSTINNVRNYMVQQGFLKQEIEDQTKLDIKAEAKECLDVACCDPSLQSQPSAATEEYRPFGMKKLEDDCVRVQDVPQHLN
;
A
#
# COMPACT_ATOMS: atom_id res chain seq x y z
N MET A 1 -79.28 -50.07 -34.87
CA MET A 1 -80.46 -50.87 -34.45
C MET A 1 -81.71 -50.11 -34.80
N GLU A 2 -81.99 -49.97 -36.09
CA GLU A 2 -83.19 -49.27 -36.55
C GLU A 2 -84.21 -50.33 -36.98
N GLY A 3 -85.43 -50.26 -36.44
CA GLY A 3 -86.54 -51.15 -36.80
C GLY A 3 -86.96 -52.21 -35.77
N LEU A 4 -86.40 -52.22 -34.56
CA LEU A 4 -86.90 -53.10 -33.48
C LEU A 4 -88.14 -52.49 -32.78
N PRO A 5 -89.18 -53.28 -32.49
CA PRO A 5 -90.35 -52.79 -31.76
C PRO A 5 -90.00 -52.50 -30.29
N LEU A 6 -90.54 -51.41 -29.75
CA LEU A 6 -90.31 -50.95 -28.36
C LEU A 6 -91.13 -51.77 -27.34
N LEU A 7 -91.06 -53.09 -27.42
CA LEU A 7 -91.67 -54.02 -26.47
C LEU A 7 -90.68 -54.38 -25.34
N PRO A 8 -91.16 -54.68 -24.12
CA PRO A 8 -90.30 -55.11 -23.01
C PRO A 8 -89.45 -56.32 -23.43
N GLY A 9 -88.13 -56.21 -23.32
CA GLY A 9 -87.16 -57.25 -23.72
C GLY A 9 -86.37 -56.94 -25.00
N TYR A 10 -86.85 -56.03 -25.86
CA TYR A 10 -86.12 -55.55 -27.04
C TYR A 10 -85.38 -54.22 -26.83
N SER A 11 -85.14 -53.85 -25.56
CA SER A 11 -84.37 -52.67 -25.17
C SER A 11 -82.99 -53.06 -24.64
N PHE A 12 -81.93 -52.51 -25.21
CA PHE A 12 -80.57 -52.74 -24.74
C PHE A 12 -80.17 -51.63 -23.76
N ARG A 13 -79.72 -51.99 -22.55
CA ARG A 13 -79.12 -51.03 -21.61
C ARG A 13 -77.65 -50.88 -21.95
N ASP A 14 -77.21 -49.64 -22.19
CA ASP A 14 -75.81 -49.33 -22.39
C ASP A 14 -75.08 -49.28 -21.03
N PRO A 15 -74.19 -50.25 -20.71
CA PRO A 15 -73.49 -50.30 -19.44
C PRO A 15 -72.38 -49.25 -19.32
N THR A 16 -72.03 -48.55 -20.42
CA THR A 16 -70.98 -47.52 -20.40
C THR A 16 -71.49 -46.16 -19.89
N LYS A 17 -72.81 -46.00 -19.74
CA LYS A 17 -73.41 -44.75 -19.25
C LYS A 17 -73.21 -44.59 -17.75
N THR A 18 -72.33 -43.67 -17.36
CA THR A 18 -71.96 -43.41 -15.95
C THR A 18 -72.53 -42.11 -15.38
N LYS A 19 -73.07 -41.21 -16.21
CA LYS A 19 -73.57 -39.88 -15.81
C LYS A 19 -75.10 -39.78 -15.98
N TYR A 20 -75.79 -39.43 -14.90
CA TYR A 20 -77.27 -39.36 -14.84
C TYR A 20 -77.81 -38.02 -14.30
N HIS A 21 -76.99 -36.98 -14.23
CA HIS A 21 -77.40 -35.67 -13.71
C HIS A 21 -78.47 -35.01 -14.61
N ILE A 22 -79.50 -34.45 -14.00
CA ILE A 22 -80.62 -33.80 -14.70
C ILE A 22 -80.20 -32.38 -15.07
N SER A 23 -80.44 -31.95 -16.31
CA SER A 23 -80.20 -30.58 -16.75
C SER A 23 -81.35 -29.66 -16.31
N HIS A 24 -81.02 -28.45 -15.83
CA HIS A 24 -82.00 -27.42 -15.48
C HIS A 24 -82.66 -26.86 -16.74
N ALA A 25 -83.82 -27.42 -17.10
CA ALA A 25 -84.62 -26.98 -18.24
C ALA A 25 -85.57 -25.82 -17.91
N PHE A 26 -85.85 -25.58 -16.62
CA PHE A 26 -86.73 -24.52 -16.13
C PHE A 26 -86.02 -23.76 -15.02
N ASP A 27 -86.00 -22.43 -15.12
CA ASP A 27 -85.43 -21.55 -14.08
C ASP A 27 -86.45 -20.50 -13.61
N LEU A 28 -86.21 -19.98 -12.41
CA LEU A 28 -86.97 -18.87 -11.83
C LEU A 28 -86.05 -17.66 -11.71
N VAL A 29 -86.34 -16.58 -12.44
CA VAL A 29 -85.56 -15.33 -12.38
C VAL A 29 -86.48 -14.18 -11.99
N ASN A 30 -86.17 -13.48 -10.89
CA ASN A 30 -86.95 -12.36 -10.35
C ASN A 30 -88.46 -12.67 -10.19
N GLY A 31 -88.79 -13.90 -9.77
CA GLY A 31 -90.17 -14.35 -9.53
C GLY A 31 -90.91 -14.93 -10.74
N TYR A 32 -90.31 -14.92 -11.94
CA TYR A 32 -90.93 -15.44 -13.16
C TYR A 32 -90.35 -16.80 -13.58
N ARG A 33 -91.22 -17.73 -14.00
CA ARG A 33 -90.87 -19.06 -14.51
C ARG A 33 -90.46 -18.95 -15.99
N ILE A 34 -89.19 -19.23 -16.30
CA ILE A 34 -88.65 -19.16 -17.65
C ILE A 34 -88.24 -20.57 -18.10
N PRO A 35 -88.92 -21.16 -19.10
CA PRO A 35 -88.42 -22.37 -19.75
C PRO A 35 -87.22 -22.04 -20.64
N LYS A 36 -86.11 -22.76 -20.49
CA LYS A 36 -84.96 -22.64 -21.41
C LYS A 36 -85.31 -23.38 -22.70
N THR A 37 -85.77 -22.66 -23.72
CA THR A 37 -86.17 -23.20 -25.04
C THR A 37 -85.03 -23.30 -26.05
N ASN A 38 -83.77 -23.19 -25.62
CA ASN A 38 -82.62 -23.31 -26.53
C ASN A 38 -82.51 -24.75 -27.08
N PRO A 39 -82.10 -24.94 -28.35
CA PRO A 39 -81.92 -26.27 -28.96
C PRO A 39 -80.80 -27.11 -28.33
N ASN A 40 -80.08 -26.56 -27.35
CA ASN A 40 -78.99 -27.21 -26.63
C ASN A 40 -79.41 -27.73 -25.25
N VAL A 41 -80.71 -28.00 -25.00
CA VAL A 41 -81.14 -28.68 -23.76
C VAL A 41 -80.85 -30.17 -23.88
N ILE A 42 -79.62 -30.51 -23.52
CA ILE A 42 -79.09 -31.86 -23.53
C ILE A 42 -79.83 -32.73 -22.49
N GLY A 43 -80.10 -34.00 -22.83
CA GLY A 43 -80.75 -34.96 -21.94
C GLY A 43 -79.95 -35.29 -20.68
N ALA A 44 -80.52 -36.11 -19.81
CA ALA A 44 -79.88 -36.49 -18.55
C ALA A 44 -78.47 -37.07 -18.78
N GLY A 45 -77.50 -36.56 -18.01
CA GLY A 45 -76.09 -36.92 -18.15
C GLY A 45 -75.31 -36.12 -19.20
N LYS A 46 -75.90 -35.08 -19.80
CA LYS A 46 -75.38 -34.34 -20.97
C LYS A 46 -75.22 -35.23 -22.22
N TYR A 47 -76.14 -36.18 -22.42
CA TYR A 47 -76.26 -36.91 -23.70
C TYR A 47 -77.30 -36.26 -24.62
N PRO A 48 -77.00 -36.09 -25.92
CA PRO A 48 -77.96 -35.54 -26.89
C PRO A 48 -79.23 -36.39 -26.91
N LYS A 49 -80.40 -35.75 -27.12
CA LYS A 49 -81.68 -36.45 -27.21
C LYS A 49 -81.86 -36.97 -28.63
N ASP A 50 -82.50 -38.12 -28.78
CA ASP A 50 -82.73 -38.72 -30.11
C ASP A 50 -83.58 -37.82 -31.03
N VAL A 51 -84.44 -36.96 -30.46
CA VAL A 51 -85.30 -36.01 -31.20
C VAL A 51 -84.50 -34.88 -31.86
N ASP A 52 -83.29 -34.59 -31.35
CA ASP A 52 -82.40 -33.55 -31.90
C ASP A 52 -81.49 -34.10 -33.02
N SER A 53 -81.59 -35.41 -33.33
CA SER A 53 -80.85 -36.03 -34.43
C SER A 53 -81.48 -35.68 -35.79
N ILE A 54 -80.63 -35.52 -36.81
CA ILE A 54 -81.01 -35.07 -38.16
C ILE A 54 -82.09 -35.96 -38.81
N SER A 55 -82.24 -37.22 -38.38
CA SER A 55 -83.26 -38.16 -38.86
C SER A 55 -84.70 -37.78 -38.47
N TYR A 56 -84.91 -36.89 -37.49
CA TYR A 56 -86.22 -36.41 -37.05
C TYR A 56 -86.52 -34.96 -37.49
N TYR A 57 -85.67 -34.35 -38.32
CA TYR A 57 -85.86 -32.99 -38.83
C TYR A 57 -86.93 -32.96 -39.92
N ASN A 58 -88.19 -32.71 -39.53
CA ASN A 58 -89.29 -32.47 -40.46
C ASN A 58 -89.09 -31.11 -41.17
N ALA A 59 -88.70 -31.15 -42.44
CA ALA A 59 -88.65 -29.99 -43.32
C ALA A 59 -90.06 -29.38 -43.47
N MET A 60 -90.20 -28.09 -43.18
CA MET A 60 -91.37 -27.29 -43.58
C MET A 60 -90.96 -26.19 -44.59
N PRO A 61 -91.86 -25.84 -45.52
CA PRO A 61 -91.51 -25.26 -46.81
C PRO A 61 -91.24 -23.75 -46.78
N SER A 62 -90.57 -23.35 -47.85
CA SER A 62 -89.95 -22.07 -48.20
C SER A 62 -90.86 -20.84 -48.29
N VAL A 63 -90.26 -19.70 -47.92
CA VAL A 63 -90.56 -18.29 -48.25
C VAL A 63 -91.80 -17.65 -47.60
N ARG A 64 -91.57 -16.95 -46.47
CA ARG A 64 -92.37 -15.77 -46.10
C ARG A 64 -91.55 -14.53 -46.45
N TYR A 65 -92.09 -13.69 -47.34
CA TYR A 65 -91.52 -12.40 -47.73
C TYR A 65 -91.43 -11.48 -46.49
N ASP A 66 -90.21 -11.03 -46.16
CA ASP A 66 -89.94 -10.07 -45.08
C ASP A 66 -89.94 -8.64 -45.66
N PRO A 67 -90.97 -7.81 -45.41
CA PRO A 67 -91.06 -6.46 -45.96
C PRO A 67 -89.98 -5.50 -45.44
N SER A 68 -89.18 -5.89 -44.42
CA SER A 68 -88.03 -5.10 -43.96
C SER A 68 -86.84 -5.11 -44.92
N LEU A 69 -86.80 -6.03 -45.89
CA LEU A 69 -85.80 -6.07 -46.97
C LEU A 69 -86.06 -5.02 -48.06
N THR A 70 -87.30 -4.57 -48.25
CA THR A 70 -87.68 -3.64 -49.32
C THR A 70 -87.66 -2.17 -48.89
N TYR A 71 -88.01 -1.88 -47.63
CA TYR A 71 -88.17 -0.51 -47.12
C TYR A 71 -87.23 -0.14 -45.96
N GLY A 72 -86.37 -1.05 -45.52
CA GLY A 72 -85.53 -0.87 -44.33
C GLY A 72 -86.32 -0.92 -43.03
N ARG A 73 -85.65 -1.25 -41.92
CA ARG A 73 -86.29 -1.23 -40.59
C ARG A 73 -86.46 0.21 -40.12
N VAL A 74 -87.69 0.60 -39.78
CA VAL A 74 -88.00 1.90 -39.16
C VAL A 74 -87.26 1.98 -37.81
N GLN A 75 -86.41 3.00 -37.65
CA GLN A 75 -85.78 3.33 -36.37
C GLN A 75 -86.88 3.68 -35.36
N SER A 76 -87.15 2.81 -34.40
CA SER A 76 -88.00 3.14 -33.26
C SER A 76 -87.23 4.08 -32.35
N TYR A 77 -87.59 5.37 -32.33
CA TYR A 77 -87.07 6.27 -31.31
C TYR A 77 -87.57 5.80 -29.94
N PRO A 78 -86.69 5.44 -28.99
CA PRO A 78 -87.14 5.10 -27.66
C PRO A 78 -87.82 6.32 -27.04
N TYR A 79 -89.04 6.15 -26.55
CA TYR A 79 -89.73 7.20 -25.79
C TYR A 79 -88.85 7.60 -24.60
N LYS A 80 -88.48 8.88 -24.48
CA LYS A 80 -87.74 9.38 -23.32
C LYS A 80 -88.61 9.18 -22.08
N GLN A 81 -88.20 8.27 -21.20
CA GLN A 81 -88.84 8.08 -19.90
C GLN A 81 -88.73 9.38 -19.09
N PHE A 82 -89.87 9.88 -18.59
CA PHE A 82 -89.90 11.05 -17.70
C PHE A 82 -89.16 10.72 -16.41
N LYS A 83 -88.11 11.50 -16.12
CA LYS A 83 -87.39 11.43 -14.85
C LYS A 83 -87.76 12.68 -14.02
N PRO A 84 -88.21 12.53 -12.78
CA PRO A 84 -88.51 13.67 -11.92
C PRO A 84 -87.22 14.42 -11.56
N HIS A 85 -87.34 15.71 -11.27
CA HIS A 85 -86.21 16.63 -11.02
C HIS A 85 -85.21 16.10 -10.00
N PHE A 86 -85.69 15.63 -8.84
CA PHE A 86 -84.84 15.10 -7.77
C PHE A 86 -84.05 13.85 -8.20
N ALA A 87 -84.60 13.03 -9.11
CA ALA A 87 -83.92 11.84 -9.61
C ALA A 87 -82.99 12.16 -10.78
N GLN A 88 -83.26 13.24 -11.53
CA GLN A 88 -82.40 13.70 -12.62
C GLN A 88 -81.12 14.36 -12.09
N TYR A 89 -81.23 15.17 -11.04
CA TYR A 89 -80.13 15.91 -10.44
C TYR A 89 -79.65 15.34 -9.10
N GLY A 90 -80.05 14.12 -8.76
CA GLY A 90 -79.67 13.46 -7.51
C GLY A 90 -78.15 13.37 -7.35
N GLY A 91 -77.63 14.00 -6.29
CA GLY A 91 -76.19 14.06 -6.01
C GLY A 91 -75.39 15.08 -6.84
N MET A 92 -76.02 15.83 -7.74
CA MET A 92 -75.37 16.91 -8.50
C MET A 92 -75.47 18.23 -7.74
N ASN A 93 -74.32 18.84 -7.45
CA ASN A 93 -74.23 20.09 -6.70
C ASN A 93 -73.35 21.08 -7.44
N LEU A 94 -73.72 22.36 -7.37
CA LEU A 94 -72.95 23.46 -7.90
C LEU A 94 -72.12 24.09 -6.79
N CYS A 95 -70.81 24.21 -7.00
CA CYS A 95 -69.88 24.73 -6.01
C CYS A 95 -69.24 26.04 -6.50
N PHE A 96 -69.41 27.09 -5.70
CA PHE A 96 -68.85 28.42 -5.93
C PHE A 96 -67.90 28.78 -4.80
N GLN A 97 -66.67 29.15 -5.15
CA GLN A 97 -65.71 29.71 -4.21
C GLN A 97 -66.00 31.20 -4.03
N ALA A 98 -66.16 31.61 -2.79
CA ALA A 98 -66.49 32.97 -2.42
C ALA A 98 -65.70 33.40 -1.18
N TYR A 99 -65.72 34.68 -0.87
CA TYR A 99 -65.22 35.19 0.40
C TYR A 99 -66.15 36.26 0.95
N PHE A 100 -66.02 36.53 2.24
CA PHE A 100 -66.58 37.73 2.85
C PHE A 100 -65.55 38.35 3.79
N LYS A 101 -65.63 39.66 3.96
CA LYS A 101 -64.76 40.41 4.88
C LYS A 101 -65.46 40.55 6.23
N GLN A 102 -64.81 40.11 7.29
CA GLN A 102 -65.28 40.27 8.66
C GLN A 102 -64.48 41.39 9.34
N SER A 103 -65.14 42.45 9.76
CA SER A 103 -64.50 43.53 10.53
C SER A 103 -64.12 43.06 11.92
N ILE A 104 -62.93 43.43 12.38
CA ILE A 104 -62.44 43.11 13.73
C ILE A 104 -62.07 44.42 14.42
N HIS A 105 -62.56 44.54 15.65
CA HIS A 105 -62.28 45.69 16.50
C HIS A 105 -61.25 45.27 17.55
N GLU A 106 -60.37 46.21 17.94
CA GLU A 106 -59.45 46.08 19.09
C GLU A 106 -58.34 45.01 18.97
N SER A 107 -57.94 44.62 17.75
CA SER A 107 -56.73 43.79 17.52
C SER A 107 -55.53 44.65 17.10
N PRO A 108 -54.34 44.47 17.69
CA PRO A 108 -53.14 45.19 17.28
C PRO A 108 -52.59 44.73 15.91
N ASP A 109 -52.93 43.50 15.48
CA ASP A 109 -52.35 42.88 14.29
C ASP A 109 -53.17 43.09 13.01
N GLU A 110 -54.50 43.26 13.13
CA GLU A 110 -55.45 43.28 12.02
C GLU A 110 -56.69 44.17 12.27
N HIS A 111 -57.30 44.68 11.19
CA HIS A 111 -58.55 45.48 11.23
C HIS A 111 -59.76 44.74 10.60
N TYR A 112 -59.48 43.76 9.75
CA TYR A 112 -60.47 42.88 9.13
C TYR A 112 -59.81 41.54 8.79
N ARG A 113 -60.62 40.48 8.72
CA ARG A 113 -60.22 39.16 8.22
C ARG A 113 -60.96 38.82 6.94
N VAL A 114 -60.30 38.07 6.07
CA VAL A 114 -60.91 37.55 4.83
C VAL A 114 -61.25 36.08 5.05
N ARG A 115 -62.55 35.76 5.15
CA ARG A 115 -63.02 34.38 5.35
C ARG A 115 -63.43 33.78 4.03
N LYS A 116 -62.69 32.76 3.62
CA LYS A 116 -62.89 32.01 2.38
C LYS A 116 -64.00 30.99 2.60
N VAL A 117 -64.96 30.87 1.69
CA VAL A 117 -66.11 29.97 1.83
C VAL A 117 -66.47 29.32 0.51
N ASN A 118 -67.05 28.13 0.57
CA ASN A 118 -67.65 27.45 -0.56
C ASN A 118 -69.17 27.49 -0.42
N ILE A 119 -69.83 28.13 -1.38
CA ILE A 119 -71.28 28.13 -1.52
C ILE A 119 -71.64 26.91 -2.36
N VAL A 120 -72.43 26.01 -1.79
CA VAL A 120 -72.90 24.78 -2.44
C VAL A 120 -74.40 24.90 -2.69
N TYR A 121 -74.80 24.87 -3.96
CA TYR A 121 -76.19 24.83 -4.39
C TYR A 121 -76.54 23.40 -4.83
N PHE A 122 -77.56 22.81 -4.23
CA PHE A 122 -78.01 21.46 -4.52
C PHE A 122 -79.07 21.50 -5.61
N LEU A 123 -78.76 20.95 -6.80
CA LEU A 123 -79.67 20.96 -7.95
C LEU A 123 -80.90 20.06 -7.74
N GLU A 124 -80.84 19.11 -6.80
CA GLU A 124 -81.95 18.20 -6.52
C GLU A 124 -83.20 18.94 -6.03
N ASP A 125 -83.03 19.89 -5.12
CA ASP A 125 -84.10 20.51 -4.33
C ASP A 125 -84.00 22.05 -4.20
N ASP A 126 -83.09 22.69 -4.94
CA ASP A 126 -82.86 24.15 -4.93
C ASP A 126 -82.49 24.70 -3.54
N THR A 127 -81.70 23.95 -2.79
CA THR A 127 -81.21 24.38 -1.47
C THR A 127 -79.76 24.84 -1.53
N ILE A 128 -79.37 25.70 -0.59
CA ILE A 128 -78.03 26.29 -0.52
C ILE A 128 -77.42 25.99 0.85
N SER A 129 -76.11 25.72 0.86
CA SER A 129 -75.28 25.59 2.07
C SER A 129 -74.01 26.41 1.87
N VAL A 130 -73.53 27.06 2.93
CA VAL A 130 -72.24 27.79 2.91
C VAL A 130 -71.29 27.11 3.89
N ILE A 131 -70.13 26.69 3.40
CA ILE A 131 -69.15 25.91 4.14
C ILE A 131 -67.79 26.59 4.04
N GLU A 132 -67.22 26.95 5.18
CA GLU A 132 -65.84 27.41 5.27
C GLU A 132 -64.89 26.21 5.35
N PRO A 133 -63.86 26.13 4.49
CA PRO A 133 -62.84 25.09 4.58
C PRO A 133 -62.03 25.23 5.88
N THR A 134 -61.59 24.09 6.41
CA THR A 134 -60.75 24.05 7.61
C THR A 134 -59.34 24.53 7.29
N VAL A 135 -58.85 25.51 8.06
CA VAL A 135 -57.50 26.06 7.94
C VAL A 135 -56.78 25.88 9.28
N ASP A 136 -55.62 25.24 9.24
CA ASP A 136 -54.83 24.98 10.44
C ASP A 136 -54.49 26.28 11.17
N ASN A 137 -54.67 26.27 12.49
CA ASN A 137 -54.38 27.40 13.37
C ASN A 137 -55.18 28.68 13.08
N ALA A 138 -56.37 28.58 12.47
CA ALA A 138 -57.24 29.73 12.20
C ALA A 138 -57.70 30.47 13.47
N GLY A 139 -57.81 29.78 14.62
CA GLY A 139 -58.13 30.39 15.91
C GLY A 139 -59.62 30.79 16.08
N PHE A 140 -60.50 30.33 15.20
CA PHE A 140 -61.95 30.50 15.29
C PHE A 140 -62.69 29.25 14.80
N ALA A 141 -63.98 29.13 15.13
CA ALA A 141 -64.79 27.99 14.69
C ALA A 141 -65.06 28.06 13.17
N GLN A 142 -64.67 27.00 12.47
CA GLN A 142 -64.81 26.83 11.02
C GLN A 142 -65.81 25.72 10.68
N GLY A 143 -66.16 25.60 9.40
CA GLY A 143 -67.07 24.59 8.88
C GLY A 143 -68.36 25.18 8.31
N LYS A 144 -69.51 24.56 8.58
CA LYS A 144 -70.78 24.96 7.97
C LYS A 144 -71.33 26.25 8.61
N LEU A 145 -71.24 27.36 7.89
CA LEU A 145 -71.77 28.67 8.32
C LEU A 145 -73.28 28.76 8.12
N VAL A 146 -73.77 28.27 6.97
CA VAL A 146 -75.20 28.25 6.63
C VAL A 146 -75.63 26.82 6.42
N ARG A 147 -76.65 26.37 7.18
CA ARG A 147 -77.25 25.05 7.03
C ARG A 147 -77.99 24.93 5.69
N ARG A 148 -78.02 23.72 5.12
CA ARG A 148 -78.72 23.42 3.86
C ARG A 148 -80.20 23.81 3.99
N GLY A 149 -80.65 24.72 3.15
CA GLY A 149 -82.05 25.17 3.11
C GLY A 149 -82.32 26.11 1.94
N LYS A 150 -83.59 26.41 1.69
CA LYS A 150 -83.98 27.43 0.70
C LYS A 150 -83.81 28.81 1.31
N ILE A 151 -82.94 29.63 0.72
CA ILE A 151 -82.63 30.97 1.24
C ILE A 151 -83.48 31.99 0.48
N PRO A 152 -84.28 32.82 1.17
CA PRO A 152 -85.03 33.88 0.52
C PRO A 152 -84.09 35.00 0.05
N LYS A 153 -84.31 35.50 -1.17
CA LYS A 153 -83.60 36.62 -1.79
C LYS A 153 -84.15 37.95 -1.28
N ASP A 154 -85.48 38.10 -1.30
CA ASP A 154 -86.19 39.30 -0.86
C ASP A 154 -87.24 38.99 0.21
N ILE A 155 -87.71 40.03 0.91
CA ILE A 155 -88.81 39.96 1.90
C ILE A 155 -90.11 39.42 1.27
N GLY A 156 -90.24 39.52 -0.07
CA GLY A 156 -91.38 39.03 -0.85
C GLY A 156 -91.43 37.52 -1.11
N GLY A 157 -90.51 36.73 -0.54
CA GLY A 157 -90.56 35.25 -0.59
C GLY A 157 -90.00 34.61 -1.86
N SER A 158 -89.30 35.37 -2.72
CA SER A 158 -88.49 34.84 -3.81
C SER A 158 -87.28 34.08 -3.23
N PHE A 159 -86.93 32.91 -3.78
CA PHE A 159 -85.76 32.14 -3.36
C PHE A 159 -84.62 32.30 -4.37
N TYR A 160 -83.38 32.18 -3.89
CA TYR A 160 -82.22 32.11 -4.77
C TYR A 160 -82.30 30.89 -5.69
N HIS A 161 -82.01 31.12 -6.96
CA HIS A 161 -81.91 30.08 -7.97
C HIS A 161 -80.46 30.02 -8.48
N TRP A 162 -80.01 28.90 -9.03
CA TRP A 162 -78.65 28.77 -9.58
C TRP A 162 -78.33 29.83 -10.66
N LYS A 163 -79.34 30.46 -11.26
CA LYS A 163 -79.21 31.53 -12.27
C LYS A 163 -78.77 32.87 -11.69
N ASP A 164 -78.94 33.05 -10.38
CA ASP A 164 -78.54 34.28 -9.67
C ASP A 164 -77.04 34.29 -9.31
N PHE A 165 -76.33 33.19 -9.56
CA PHE A 165 -74.93 33.02 -9.21
C PHE A 165 -74.04 33.19 -10.45
N ASN A 166 -73.09 34.10 -10.39
CA ASN A 166 -72.03 34.24 -11.38
C ASN A 166 -70.72 34.68 -10.70
N VAL A 167 -69.56 34.51 -11.35
CA VAL A 167 -68.29 35.07 -10.86
C VAL A 167 -68.37 36.60 -10.88
N GLY A 168 -67.85 37.25 -9.84
CA GLY A 168 -67.88 38.69 -9.64
C GLY A 168 -69.20 39.22 -9.06
N VAL A 169 -70.18 38.35 -8.77
CA VAL A 169 -71.47 38.74 -8.20
C VAL A 169 -71.46 38.63 -6.67
N ASP A 170 -71.99 39.67 -6.03
CA ASP A 170 -72.25 39.72 -4.59
C ASP A 170 -73.60 39.11 -4.25
N VAL A 171 -73.61 38.11 -3.37
CA VAL A 171 -74.81 37.42 -2.92
C VAL A 171 -74.99 37.59 -1.41
N SER A 172 -76.17 38.04 -0.98
CA SER A 172 -76.47 38.25 0.43
C SER A 172 -77.27 37.11 1.02
N PHE A 173 -76.71 36.39 2.00
CA PHE A 173 -77.42 35.40 2.81
C PHE A 173 -77.47 35.85 4.27
N TYR A 174 -78.67 35.96 4.84
CA TYR A 174 -78.88 36.36 6.24
C TYR A 174 -78.05 37.60 6.66
N SER A 175 -78.08 38.65 5.83
CA SER A 175 -77.35 39.90 6.02
C SER A 175 -75.81 39.83 5.91
N THR A 176 -75.25 38.68 5.53
CA THR A 176 -73.82 38.54 5.17
C THR A 176 -73.67 38.55 3.66
N VAL A 177 -72.83 39.43 3.14
CA VAL A 177 -72.55 39.55 1.69
C VAL A 177 -71.34 38.70 1.34
N TYR A 178 -71.52 37.77 0.42
CA TYR A 178 -70.48 36.88 -0.11
C TYR A 178 -70.16 37.28 -1.54
N HIS A 179 -68.88 37.47 -1.83
CA HIS A 179 -68.40 37.78 -3.17
C HIS A 179 -67.87 36.52 -3.83
N ILE A 180 -68.45 36.13 -4.98
CA ILE A 180 -68.07 34.90 -5.70
C ILE A 180 -66.88 35.18 -6.60
N VAL A 181 -65.81 34.38 -6.45
CA VAL A 181 -64.52 34.60 -7.11
C VAL A 181 -64.22 33.54 -8.16
N ASP A 182 -64.56 32.29 -7.88
CA ASP A 182 -64.30 31.17 -8.78
C ASP A 182 -65.37 30.09 -8.62
N THR A 183 -65.42 29.15 -9.56
CA THR A 183 -66.33 28.01 -9.56
C THR A 183 -65.61 26.74 -9.92
N ASP A 184 -66.05 25.64 -9.32
CA ASP A 184 -65.56 24.31 -9.68
C ASP A 184 -65.84 23.96 -11.17
N VAL A 185 -65.06 23.03 -11.70
CA VAL A 185 -65.07 22.64 -13.13
C VAL A 185 -66.45 22.15 -13.54
N PHE A 186 -67.07 21.31 -12.71
CA PHE A 186 -68.44 20.81 -12.95
C PHE A 186 -69.45 21.95 -13.01
N THR A 187 -69.33 22.92 -12.10
CA THR A 187 -70.21 24.09 -12.04
C THR A 187 -70.12 24.90 -13.33
N ARG A 188 -68.89 25.13 -13.79
CA ARG A 188 -68.61 25.88 -15.02
C ARG A 188 -69.21 25.19 -16.25
N GLU A 189 -69.00 23.88 -16.40
CA GLU A 189 -69.57 23.09 -17.49
C GLU A 189 -71.11 23.04 -17.44
N PHE A 190 -71.69 22.87 -16.25
CA PHE A 190 -73.13 22.87 -16.07
C PHE A 190 -73.74 24.20 -16.47
N MET A 191 -73.21 25.32 -15.95
CA MET A 191 -73.71 26.66 -16.27
C MET A 191 -73.58 26.94 -17.77
N GLN A 192 -72.46 26.57 -18.39
CA GLN A 192 -72.25 26.71 -19.82
C GLN A 192 -73.25 25.87 -20.63
N SER A 193 -73.56 24.65 -20.19
CA SER A 193 -74.60 23.80 -20.82
C SER A 193 -76.00 24.41 -20.74
N GLN A 194 -76.27 25.20 -19.69
CA GLN A 194 -77.52 25.94 -19.51
C GLN A 194 -77.51 27.32 -20.18
N GLY A 195 -76.41 27.68 -20.87
CA GLY A 195 -76.27 28.94 -21.60
C GLY A 195 -75.80 30.13 -20.78
N ILE A 196 -75.26 29.93 -19.57
CA ILE A 196 -74.66 30.97 -18.74
C ILE A 196 -73.13 30.84 -18.79
N ASP A 197 -72.44 31.87 -19.29
CA ASP A 197 -70.98 31.94 -19.25
C ASP A 197 -70.51 32.56 -17.94
N MET A 198 -69.67 31.83 -17.22
CA MET A 198 -69.25 32.16 -15.85
C MET A 198 -68.07 33.15 -15.79
N GLY A 199 -67.52 33.57 -16.93
CA GLY A 199 -66.38 34.49 -16.97
C GLY A 199 -65.06 33.90 -16.46
N ALA A 200 -64.02 34.72 -16.45
CA ALA A 200 -62.70 34.35 -15.94
C ALA A 200 -62.70 34.39 -14.39
N PRO A 201 -61.97 33.49 -13.71
CA PRO A 201 -61.84 33.51 -12.25
C PRO A 201 -61.19 34.81 -11.78
N GLU A 202 -61.70 35.39 -10.70
CA GLU A 202 -61.11 36.55 -10.05
C GLU A 202 -60.00 36.15 -9.07
N GLU A 203 -59.14 37.10 -8.69
CA GLU A 203 -58.09 36.83 -7.71
C GLU A 203 -58.65 36.91 -6.29
N MET A 204 -58.48 35.82 -5.52
CA MET A 204 -58.94 35.78 -4.14
C MET A 204 -58.06 36.68 -3.25
N PRO A 205 -58.64 37.63 -2.49
CA PRO A 205 -57.85 38.52 -1.66
C PRO A 205 -57.10 37.76 -0.57
N GLN A 206 -55.85 38.17 -0.34
CA GLN A 206 -55.03 37.64 0.74
C GLN A 206 -55.47 38.25 2.08
N ASP A 207 -55.35 37.45 3.14
CA ASP A 207 -55.61 37.91 4.50
C ASP A 207 -54.32 38.50 5.10
N PRO A 208 -54.30 39.80 5.44
CA PRO A 208 -53.11 40.46 6.01
C PRO A 208 -52.55 39.77 7.26
N TYR A 209 -53.40 39.12 8.05
CA TYR A 209 -52.98 38.42 9.26
C TYR A 209 -52.23 37.12 8.92
N ILE A 210 -52.71 36.36 7.93
CA ILE A 210 -52.10 35.09 7.51
C ILE A 210 -50.73 35.35 6.86
N GLU A 211 -50.59 36.42 6.08
CA GLU A 211 -49.32 36.81 5.45
C GLU A 211 -48.26 37.17 6.50
N LYS A 212 -48.57 38.11 7.41
CA LYS A 212 -47.66 38.48 8.51
C LYS A 212 -47.22 37.28 9.35
N ARG A 213 -48.12 36.30 9.55
CA ARG A 213 -47.81 35.09 10.30
C ARG A 213 -46.86 34.16 9.54
N LYS A 214 -47.06 34.00 8.23
CA LYS A 214 -46.15 33.22 7.37
C LYS A 214 -44.75 33.83 7.33
N GLU A 215 -44.64 35.16 7.26
CA GLU A 215 -43.35 35.86 7.31
C GLU A 215 -42.62 35.67 8.65
N LYS A 216 -43.36 35.64 9.77
CA LYS A 216 -42.81 35.43 11.11
C LYS A 216 -42.51 33.97 11.43
N GLN A 217 -42.98 33.00 10.64
CA GLN A 217 -42.69 31.59 10.87
C GLN A 217 -41.29 31.26 10.35
N PRO A 218 -40.32 30.92 11.21
CA PRO A 218 -39.05 30.40 10.74
C PRO A 218 -39.31 29.06 10.07
N MET A 219 -39.04 28.94 8.77
CA MET A 219 -38.94 27.63 8.14
C MET A 219 -37.71 26.93 8.72
N THR A 220 -37.92 26.13 9.77
CA THR A 220 -36.90 25.22 10.32
C THR A 220 -36.66 24.10 9.32
N THR A 221 -35.97 24.40 8.24
CA THR A 221 -35.33 23.36 7.44
C THR A 221 -34.13 22.88 8.24
N MET A 222 -34.26 21.72 8.87
CA MET A 222 -33.12 20.96 9.36
C MET A 222 -32.29 20.59 8.13
N LYS A 223 -31.37 21.47 7.73
CA LYS A 223 -30.36 21.14 6.74
C LYS A 223 -29.44 20.13 7.40
N THR A 224 -29.60 18.86 7.07
CA THR A 224 -28.61 17.84 7.40
C THR A 224 -27.31 18.26 6.69
N PRO A 225 -26.22 18.56 7.42
CA PRO A 225 -24.97 18.92 6.78
C PRO A 225 -24.50 17.75 5.90
N LYS A 226 -23.91 18.05 4.73
CA LYS A 226 -23.08 17.10 3.98
C LYS A 226 -21.80 16.87 4.79
N VAL A 227 -21.89 16.06 5.84
CA VAL A 227 -20.69 15.59 6.53
C VAL A 227 -20.13 14.47 5.66
N ASP A 228 -18.89 14.66 5.22
CA ASP A 228 -18.08 13.60 4.63
C ASP A 228 -18.24 12.34 5.51
N ASP A 229 -18.64 11.21 4.93
CA ASP A 229 -19.09 10.06 5.71
C ASP A 229 -17.93 9.48 6.53
N LYS A 230 -17.81 9.96 7.79
CA LYS A 230 -16.76 9.54 8.74
C LYS A 230 -16.73 8.03 8.87
N LEU A 231 -17.90 7.38 8.81
CA LEU A 231 -18.00 5.92 8.86
C LEU A 231 -17.43 5.28 7.60
N ARG A 232 -17.75 5.78 6.40
CA ARG A 232 -17.15 5.28 5.15
C ARG A 232 -15.63 5.34 5.20
N ARG A 233 -15.09 6.47 5.64
CA ARG A 233 -13.64 6.67 5.73
C ARG A 233 -12.99 5.73 6.74
N PHE A 234 -13.60 5.57 7.91
CA PHE A 234 -13.18 4.59 8.90
C PHE A 234 -13.16 3.18 8.30
N LEU A 235 -14.24 2.73 7.67
CA LEU A 235 -14.33 1.38 7.08
C LEU A 235 -13.30 1.11 5.98
N GLU A 236 -12.93 2.13 5.19
CA GLU A 236 -11.93 1.98 4.11
C GLU A 236 -10.49 1.97 4.62
N TYR A 237 -10.21 2.70 5.69
CA TYR A 237 -8.86 2.97 6.18
C TYR A 237 -8.58 2.43 7.58
N ASP A 238 -9.50 1.67 8.17
CA ASP A 238 -9.29 1.01 9.46
C ASP A 238 -8.06 0.11 9.40
N GLY A 239 -7.22 0.19 10.44
CA GLY A 239 -5.94 -0.51 10.52
C GLY A 239 -4.84 -0.02 9.54
N LYS A 240 -5.10 0.95 8.65
CA LYS A 240 -4.10 1.49 7.72
C LYS A 240 -3.42 2.72 8.32
N ILE A 241 -2.18 2.55 8.76
CA ILE A 241 -1.39 3.58 9.44
C ILE A 241 -0.13 3.86 8.64
N LEU A 242 0.17 5.13 8.39
CA LEU A 242 1.44 5.51 7.81
C LEU A 242 2.48 5.75 8.91
N ARG A 243 3.57 4.99 8.88
CA ARG A 243 4.67 5.07 9.85
C ARG A 243 5.92 5.69 9.24
N PHE A 244 6.40 6.76 9.88
CA PHE A 244 7.62 7.48 9.54
C PHE A 244 8.62 7.43 10.69
N TYR A 245 9.90 7.35 10.36
CA TYR A 245 11.00 7.44 11.32
C TYR A 245 11.60 8.84 11.24
N ALA A 246 11.61 9.52 12.38
CA ALA A 246 12.05 10.90 12.48
C ALA A 246 13.10 11.08 13.58
N THR A 247 13.96 12.07 13.39
CA THR A 247 14.86 12.56 14.43
C THR A 247 14.53 13.99 14.77
N TRP A 248 14.47 14.30 16.05
CA TRP A 248 14.36 15.68 16.53
C TRP A 248 15.64 16.03 17.27
N GLU A 249 16.28 17.10 16.82
CA GLU A 249 17.41 17.72 17.50
C GLU A 249 16.87 18.86 18.36
N ASP A 250 17.07 18.73 19.67
CA ASP A 250 16.66 19.73 20.64
C ASP A 250 17.79 20.74 20.80
N ASP A 251 17.57 21.96 20.28
CA ASP A 251 18.56 23.03 20.21
C ASP A 251 18.88 23.65 21.60
N THR A 252 18.28 23.15 22.69
CA THR A 252 18.60 23.60 24.06
C THR A 252 19.94 23.06 24.56
N GLU A 253 20.56 23.75 25.51
CA GLU A 253 21.89 23.39 26.06
C GLU A 253 21.94 22.00 26.72
N LEU A 254 20.81 21.56 27.28
CA LEU A 254 20.60 20.20 27.85
C LEU A 254 19.94 19.25 26.85
N GLY A 255 19.62 19.76 25.66
CA GLY A 255 19.00 19.04 24.57
C GLY A 255 19.97 18.05 23.93
N GLY A 256 19.40 17.09 23.22
CA GLY A 256 20.16 16.12 22.46
C GLY A 256 19.35 15.59 21.31
N LYS A 257 19.99 14.84 20.43
CA LYS A 257 19.34 14.18 19.29
C LYS A 257 18.52 12.99 19.76
N ARG A 258 17.23 12.99 19.40
CA ARG A 258 16.23 12.02 19.84
C ARG A 258 15.58 11.35 18.63
N GLU A 259 15.20 10.09 18.79
CA GLU A 259 14.56 9.29 17.75
C GLU A 259 13.08 9.13 18.06
N PHE A 260 12.24 9.35 17.05
CA PHE A 260 10.79 9.27 17.15
C PHE A 260 10.21 8.47 15.99
N VAL A 261 9.05 7.87 16.24
CA VAL A 261 8.20 7.27 15.22
C VAL A 261 6.94 8.10 15.13
N ILE A 262 6.61 8.58 13.93
CA ILE A 262 5.40 9.34 13.65
C ILE A 262 4.41 8.40 12.98
N HIS A 263 3.22 8.26 13.57
CA HIS A 263 2.09 7.53 13.00
C HIS A 263 1.06 8.52 12.46
N TYR A 264 0.63 8.32 11.22
CA TYR A 264 -0.47 9.03 10.59
C TYR A 264 -1.62 8.04 10.33
N TYR A 265 -2.77 8.29 10.95
CA TYR A 265 -3.94 7.43 10.86
C TYR A 265 -4.83 7.88 9.69
N LEU A 266 -4.92 7.09 8.63
CA LEU A 266 -5.68 7.45 7.42
C LEU A 266 -7.21 7.52 7.65
N ALA A 267 -7.71 6.81 8.66
CA ALA A 267 -9.12 6.81 9.05
C ALA A 267 -9.60 8.19 9.55
N ASP A 268 -8.77 8.88 10.34
CA ASP A 268 -9.17 10.08 11.08
C ASP A 268 -8.31 11.33 10.78
N ASP A 269 -7.26 11.21 9.95
CA ASP A 269 -6.22 12.24 9.74
C ASP A 269 -5.49 12.67 11.01
N CYS A 270 -5.46 11.81 12.02
CA CYS A 270 -4.75 12.07 13.27
C CYS A 270 -3.29 11.67 13.17
N VAL A 271 -2.44 12.42 13.87
CA VAL A 271 -1.01 12.16 14.03
C VAL A 271 -0.74 11.77 15.47
N GLU A 272 0.12 10.78 15.66
CA GLU A 272 0.65 10.35 16.94
C GLU A 272 2.18 10.27 16.84
N VAL A 273 2.88 10.69 17.89
CA VAL A 273 4.35 10.69 17.91
C VAL A 273 4.84 9.88 19.10
N CYS A 274 5.55 8.80 18.82
CA CYS A 274 6.10 7.88 19.81
C CYS A 274 7.61 8.10 19.96
N GLU A 275 8.11 8.10 21.20
CA GLU A 275 9.55 8.23 21.49
C GLU A 275 10.23 6.85 21.49
N VAL A 276 11.32 6.72 20.73
CA VAL A 276 12.12 5.48 20.69
C VAL A 276 13.20 5.55 21.76
N HIS A 277 13.00 4.78 22.82
CA HIS A 277 13.95 4.70 23.93
C HIS A 277 15.09 3.72 23.65
N LYS A 278 16.30 4.11 24.05
CA LYS A 278 17.49 3.25 23.97
C LYS A 278 17.83 2.72 25.35
N LYS A 279 18.51 1.56 25.41
CA LYS A 279 18.99 1.04 26.69
C LYS A 279 19.95 2.05 27.32
N ASN A 280 19.70 2.38 28.59
CA ASN A 280 20.49 3.34 29.37
C ASN A 280 20.51 4.77 28.78
N ASP A 281 19.40 5.24 28.21
CA ASP A 281 19.27 6.63 27.74
C ASP A 281 19.06 7.66 28.87
N GLY A 282 18.78 7.20 30.08
CA GLY A 282 18.63 8.04 31.28
C GLY A 282 17.31 8.80 31.34
N ARG A 283 16.32 8.42 30.53
CA ARG A 283 14.99 9.04 30.52
C ARG A 283 13.94 8.12 31.14
N ASP A 284 12.89 8.74 31.66
CA ASP A 284 11.71 8.03 32.13
C ASP A 284 11.02 7.37 30.92
N PRO A 285 10.73 6.06 30.93
CA PRO A 285 10.18 5.34 29.79
C PRO A 285 8.72 5.74 29.52
N PHE A 286 8.53 6.90 28.88
CA PHE A 286 7.23 7.37 28.45
C PHE A 286 7.06 7.16 26.93
N PRO A 287 6.11 6.33 26.48
CA PRO A 287 6.08 5.87 25.09
C PRO A 287 5.66 6.96 24.08
N LEU A 288 4.87 7.94 24.50
CA LEU A 288 4.21 8.90 23.62
C LEU A 288 4.72 10.32 23.88
N LEU A 289 5.21 11.00 22.85
CA LEU A 289 5.45 12.43 22.91
C LEU A 289 4.17 13.23 22.63
N LEU A 290 3.38 12.75 21.67
CA LEU A 290 2.11 13.35 21.26
C LEU A 290 1.06 12.26 21.12
N HIS A 291 -0.04 12.40 21.86
CA HIS A 291 -1.21 11.54 21.73
C HIS A 291 -1.86 11.71 20.36
N LYS A 292 -2.53 10.66 19.86
CA LYS A 292 -3.33 10.68 18.62
C LYS A 292 -4.25 11.91 18.61
N THR A 293 -3.89 12.90 17.80
CA THR A 293 -4.58 14.20 17.69
C THR A 293 -4.52 14.69 16.26
N LYS A 294 -5.55 15.42 15.83
CA LYS A 294 -5.56 16.03 14.50
C LYS A 294 -4.71 17.31 14.56
N VAL A 295 -3.56 17.29 13.90
CA VAL A 295 -2.56 18.36 14.08
C VAL A 295 -2.82 19.50 13.07
N PRO A 296 -3.06 20.73 13.53
CA PRO A 296 -3.14 21.90 12.65
C PRO A 296 -1.76 22.29 12.12
N LYS A 297 -1.68 22.69 10.84
CA LYS A 297 -0.45 23.26 10.27
C LYS A 297 -0.09 24.59 10.95
N ASN A 298 -1.10 25.46 11.07
CA ASN A 298 -0.98 26.78 11.66
C ASN A 298 -1.73 26.86 13.00
N TRP A 299 -1.19 26.23 14.04
CA TRP A 299 -1.82 26.22 15.37
C TRP A 299 -1.93 27.62 16.04
N LYS A 300 -1.19 28.62 15.54
CA LYS A 300 -1.21 30.00 16.04
C LYS A 300 -2.22 30.90 15.33
N ALA A 301 -2.76 30.47 14.19
CA ALA A 301 -3.73 31.26 13.44
C ALA A 301 -5.08 31.14 14.15
N VAL A 302 -5.41 32.15 14.95
CA VAL A 302 -6.67 32.20 15.70
C VAL A 302 -7.60 33.21 15.02
N PRO A 303 -8.85 32.84 14.68
CA PRO A 303 -9.82 33.78 14.17
C PRO A 303 -10.07 34.92 15.16
N LEU A 304 -10.25 36.15 14.68
CA LEU A 304 -10.52 37.34 15.51
C LEU A 304 -11.76 37.20 16.40
N THR A 305 -12.70 36.34 16.03
CA THR A 305 -13.93 36.04 16.75
C THR A 305 -13.76 35.06 17.91
N TYR A 306 -12.58 34.44 18.07
CA TYR A 306 -12.37 33.40 19.06
C TYR A 306 -12.24 33.97 20.48
N PRO A 307 -13.04 33.52 21.46
CA PRO A 307 -12.94 34.00 22.83
C PRO A 307 -11.63 33.55 23.48
N SER A 308 -10.84 34.50 23.99
CA SER A 308 -9.53 34.27 24.64
C SER A 308 -9.58 33.44 25.94
N ILE A 309 -10.78 33.02 26.38
CA ILE A 309 -10.99 32.16 27.55
C ILE A 309 -10.79 30.68 27.21
N TYR A 310 -11.05 30.28 25.97
CA TYR A 310 -10.83 28.90 25.54
C TYR A 310 -9.36 28.67 25.18
N ARG A 311 -8.80 27.54 25.64
CA ARG A 311 -7.38 27.19 25.44
C ARG A 311 -7.14 26.33 24.20
N GLU A 312 -8.19 25.78 23.59
CA GLU A 312 -8.11 24.79 22.51
C GLU A 312 -9.07 25.18 21.37
N LEU A 313 -8.53 25.43 20.17
CA LEU A 313 -9.34 25.74 18.99
C LEU A 313 -10.21 24.55 18.62
N ALA A 314 -11.46 24.82 18.24
CA ALA A 314 -12.35 23.81 17.69
C ALA A 314 -11.92 23.43 16.26
N GLU A 315 -12.29 22.24 15.79
CA GLU A 315 -11.95 21.78 14.43
C GLU A 315 -12.44 22.74 13.33
N ASP A 316 -13.57 23.41 13.56
CA ASP A 316 -14.19 24.34 12.62
C ASP A 316 -13.44 25.68 12.49
N GLU A 317 -12.53 25.98 13.42
CA GLU A 317 -11.80 27.25 13.50
C GLU A 317 -10.39 27.13 12.91
N ILE A 318 -9.95 25.90 12.61
CA ILE A 318 -8.65 25.59 12.06
C ILE A 318 -8.73 25.60 10.53
N GLU A 319 -7.91 26.42 9.89
CA GLU A 319 -7.91 26.55 8.42
C GLU A 319 -7.40 25.28 7.72
N GLU A 320 -6.30 24.70 8.20
CA GLU A 320 -5.64 23.59 7.51
C GLU A 320 -4.98 22.60 8.49
N PHE A 321 -5.28 21.32 8.29
CA PHE A 321 -4.67 20.19 9.01
C PHE A 321 -3.59 19.53 8.16
N TYR A 322 -2.68 18.83 8.82
CA TYR A 322 -1.69 18.01 8.14
C TYR A 322 -2.34 16.87 7.35
N SER A 323 -1.96 16.76 6.09
CA SER A 323 -2.35 15.70 5.13
C SER A 323 -1.19 14.72 4.97
N PRO A 324 -1.41 13.48 4.47
CA PRO A 324 -0.30 12.59 4.15
C PRO A 324 0.75 13.27 3.26
N LYS A 325 0.33 14.11 2.30
CA LYS A 325 1.24 14.78 1.36
C LYS A 325 2.33 15.64 2.01
N ASP A 326 2.12 16.07 3.26
CA ASP A 326 3.07 16.91 3.99
C ASP A 326 4.22 16.10 4.65
N PHE A 327 4.16 14.77 4.63
CA PHE A 327 5.17 13.89 5.24
C PHE A 327 6.06 13.22 4.19
N LEU A 328 7.12 13.91 3.78
CA LEU A 328 8.09 13.40 2.82
C LEU A 328 9.40 12.98 3.49
N VAL A 329 9.99 11.87 3.04
CA VAL A 329 11.31 11.44 3.51
C VAL A 329 12.37 12.40 2.97
N GLY A 330 13.16 12.98 3.87
CA GLY A 330 14.14 14.04 3.58
C GLY A 330 13.68 15.43 4.00
N ASP A 331 12.39 15.62 4.28
CA ASP A 331 11.84 16.90 4.71
C ASP A 331 11.71 16.99 6.24
N THR A 332 11.63 18.23 6.72
CA THR A 332 11.36 18.54 8.13
C THR A 332 9.90 18.94 8.34
N VAL A 333 9.21 18.23 9.22
CA VAL A 333 7.81 18.52 9.59
C VAL A 333 7.75 19.25 10.93
N PHE A 334 6.87 20.25 11.03
CA PHE A 334 6.69 21.07 12.23
C PHE A 334 5.45 20.65 13.02
N LEU A 335 5.61 19.78 14.01
CA LEU A 335 4.52 19.35 14.89
C LEU A 335 4.56 20.17 16.19
N PHE A 336 3.55 21.02 16.42
CA PHE A 336 3.47 21.94 17.58
C PHE A 336 4.78 22.67 17.89
N SER A 337 5.37 23.31 16.87
CA SER A 337 6.65 24.04 16.93
C SER A 337 7.93 23.22 17.14
N ARG A 338 7.86 21.88 17.14
CA ARG A 338 9.04 21.00 17.14
C ARG A 338 9.36 20.54 15.72
N ARG A 339 10.66 20.59 15.38
CA ARG A 339 11.20 20.26 14.06
C ARG A 339 11.59 18.78 14.00
N PHE A 340 10.78 17.97 13.34
CA PHE A 340 11.06 16.55 13.12
C PHE A 340 11.64 16.34 11.73
N PHE A 341 12.88 15.87 11.64
CA PHE A 341 13.49 15.48 10.37
C PHE A 341 13.13 14.02 10.05
N ILE A 342 12.35 13.80 8.99
CA ILE A 342 11.94 12.46 8.56
C ILE A 342 13.04 11.87 7.69
N HIS A 343 13.65 10.78 8.15
CA HIS A 343 14.79 10.16 7.46
C HIS A 343 14.45 8.78 6.88
N ASP A 344 13.36 8.15 7.29
CA ASP A 344 12.90 6.87 6.75
C ASP A 344 11.38 6.71 6.89
N CYS A 345 10.81 5.76 6.15
CA CYS A 345 9.41 5.39 6.22
C CYS A 345 9.21 3.90 5.94
N ASP A 346 8.12 3.34 6.47
CA ASP A 346 7.84 1.91 6.42
C ASP A 346 7.49 1.40 5.01
N ALA A 347 7.63 0.10 4.76
CA ALA A 347 7.34 -0.48 3.45
C ALA A 347 5.89 -0.22 2.99
N PHE A 348 4.92 -0.34 3.92
CA PHE A 348 3.52 -0.02 3.65
C PHE A 348 3.33 1.44 3.21
N THR A 349 4.01 2.38 3.88
CA THR A 349 3.92 3.81 3.52
C THR A 349 4.47 4.08 2.14
N ARG A 350 5.60 3.47 1.78
CA ARG A 350 6.19 3.63 0.44
C ARG A 350 5.21 3.18 -0.65
N ASN A 351 4.52 2.05 -0.44
CA ASN A 351 3.52 1.55 -1.37
C ASN A 351 2.29 2.47 -1.44
N TYR A 352 1.77 2.93 -0.29
CA TYR A 352 0.64 3.86 -0.25
C TYR A 352 0.93 5.16 -1.00
N TYR A 353 2.11 5.76 -0.82
CA TYR A 353 2.48 6.98 -1.53
C TYR A 353 2.60 6.76 -3.03
N LYS A 354 3.16 5.62 -3.44
CA LYS A 354 3.31 5.27 -4.85
C LYS A 354 1.96 5.01 -5.53
N GLU A 355 1.09 4.23 -4.91
CA GLU A 355 -0.18 3.79 -5.49
C GLU A 355 -1.29 4.85 -5.37
N CYS A 356 -1.50 5.42 -4.18
CA CYS A 356 -2.61 6.32 -3.91
C CYS A 356 -2.29 7.78 -4.20
N LEU A 357 -1.05 8.22 -3.92
CA LEU A 357 -0.64 9.62 -4.08
C LEU A 357 0.19 9.87 -5.35
N SER A 358 0.65 8.81 -6.03
CA SER A 358 1.60 8.90 -7.15
C SER A 358 2.88 9.67 -6.82
N ILE A 359 3.34 9.56 -5.57
CA ILE A 359 4.56 10.18 -5.05
C ILE A 359 5.55 9.07 -4.71
N GLU A 360 6.77 9.13 -5.25
CA GLU A 360 7.83 8.19 -4.85
C GLU A 360 8.63 8.76 -3.68
N GLN A 361 8.60 8.06 -2.54
CA GLN A 361 9.35 8.45 -1.34
C GLN A 361 10.85 8.16 -1.49
N MET A 362 11.70 9.09 -1.02
CA MET A 362 13.15 8.93 -1.04
C MET A 362 13.63 7.71 -0.23
N PRO A 363 14.75 7.08 -0.61
CA PRO A 363 15.34 5.99 0.17
C PRO A 363 15.80 6.47 1.55
N LYS A 364 15.99 5.52 2.48
CA LYS A 364 16.45 5.80 3.84
C LYS A 364 17.71 6.65 3.85
N ILE A 365 17.66 7.78 4.57
CA ILE A 365 18.80 8.68 4.76
C ILE A 365 19.57 8.22 6.01
N PRO A 366 20.86 7.86 5.90
CA PRO A 366 21.65 7.42 7.04
C PRO A 366 21.91 8.60 7.98
N VAL A 367 21.41 8.51 9.21
CA VAL A 367 21.69 9.48 10.26
C VAL A 367 23.05 9.14 10.88
N ILE A 368 24.13 9.68 10.32
CA ILE A 368 25.49 9.43 10.80
C ILE A 368 25.72 10.23 12.10
N GLN A 369 26.01 9.54 13.20
CA GLN A 369 26.55 10.16 14.40
C GLN A 369 28.08 10.17 14.28
N HIS A 370 28.67 11.34 14.09
CA HIS A 370 30.13 11.49 14.11
C HIS A 370 30.62 11.29 15.54
N LYS A 371 31.01 10.06 15.88
CA LYS A 371 31.75 9.81 17.12
C LYS A 371 33.16 10.33 16.91
N ALA A 372 33.57 11.31 17.72
CA ALA A 372 34.96 11.76 17.71
C ALA A 372 35.87 10.54 17.97
N PRO A 373 36.90 10.31 17.14
CA PRO A 373 37.85 9.24 17.42
C PRO A 373 38.49 9.54 18.77
N LEU A 374 38.67 8.48 19.58
CA LEU A 374 39.40 8.61 20.83
C LEU A 374 40.83 9.09 20.51
N LEU A 375 41.31 10.08 21.27
CA LEU A 375 42.69 10.54 21.15
C LEU A 375 43.62 9.36 21.48
N GLN A 376 44.43 8.94 20.50
CA GLN A 376 45.49 7.97 20.71
C GLN A 376 46.78 8.74 20.99
N TYR A 377 47.35 8.55 22.18
CA TYR A 377 48.64 9.12 22.52
C TYR A 377 49.76 8.23 21.98
N PRO A 378 50.80 8.81 21.35
CA PRO A 378 51.96 8.04 20.93
C PRO A 378 52.65 7.44 22.16
N HIS A 379 53.33 6.31 21.96
CA HIS A 379 54.12 5.69 23.02
C HIS A 379 55.26 6.63 23.42
N PRO A 380 55.61 6.74 24.70
CA PRO A 380 56.78 7.48 25.12
C PRO A 380 58.05 6.84 24.55
N PRO A 381 59.11 7.66 24.30
CA PRO A 381 60.37 7.16 23.79
C PRO A 381 61.07 6.20 24.77
N HIS A 382 61.97 5.36 24.26
CA HIS A 382 62.67 4.36 25.04
C HIS A 382 63.67 5.03 26.01
N THR A 383 63.59 4.65 27.29
CA THR A 383 64.43 5.21 28.37
C THR A 383 65.92 4.88 28.22
N GLY A 384 66.28 3.90 27.38
CA GLY A 384 67.68 3.52 27.13
C GLY A 384 68.24 2.46 28.08
N ILE A 385 67.40 1.90 28.95
CA ILE A 385 67.71 0.80 29.87
C ILE A 385 66.93 -0.41 29.39
N GLY A 386 67.56 -1.58 29.32
CA GLY A 386 66.94 -2.80 28.79
C GLY A 386 66.84 -2.81 27.27
N SER A 387 66.13 -3.81 26.72
CA SER A 387 65.80 -3.87 25.30
C SER A 387 64.51 -3.10 25.02
N THR A 388 64.35 -2.61 23.79
CA THR A 388 63.16 -1.85 23.39
C THR A 388 61.89 -2.70 23.52
N GLU A 389 61.99 -4.00 23.21
CA GLU A 389 60.88 -4.96 23.29
C GLU A 389 60.45 -5.29 24.73
N ASP A 390 61.36 -5.18 25.70
CA ASP A 390 61.06 -5.39 27.11
C ASP A 390 60.50 -4.11 27.74
N THR A 391 61.13 -2.96 27.49
CA THR A 391 60.72 -1.67 28.05
C THR A 391 59.34 -1.23 27.58
N ILE A 392 58.97 -1.50 26.32
CA ILE A 392 57.64 -1.19 25.79
C ILE A 392 56.52 -1.93 26.56
N GLN A 393 56.82 -3.07 27.19
CA GLN A 393 55.81 -3.80 27.97
C GLN A 393 55.37 -3.04 29.23
N ASN A 394 56.23 -2.16 29.78
CA ASN A 394 55.86 -1.26 30.88
C ASN A 394 54.88 -0.18 30.45
N VAL A 395 54.91 0.23 29.17
CA VAL A 395 53.95 1.19 28.59
C VAL A 395 52.64 0.48 28.27
N LEU A 396 52.72 -0.71 27.67
CA LEU A 396 51.55 -1.45 27.21
C LEU A 396 50.74 -2.05 28.37
N ARG A 397 51.38 -2.37 29.50
CA ARG A 397 50.77 -3.08 30.63
C ARG A 397 51.29 -2.55 31.96
N VAL A 398 50.39 -2.46 32.93
CA VAL A 398 50.74 -2.13 34.33
C VAL A 398 51.64 -3.22 34.94
N ILE A 399 51.35 -4.49 34.64
CA ILE A 399 52.21 -5.61 35.01
C ILE A 399 52.94 -6.04 33.73
N PRO A 400 54.23 -5.71 33.58
CA PRO A 400 54.97 -6.04 32.36
C PRO A 400 55.05 -7.55 32.20
N LYS A 401 54.88 -7.99 30.95
CA LYS A 401 55.05 -9.40 30.58
C LYS A 401 56.32 -9.53 29.78
N ALA A 402 57.08 -10.58 30.02
CA ALA A 402 58.27 -10.85 29.23
C ALA A 402 57.93 -10.90 27.73
N PRO A 403 58.74 -10.26 26.87
CA PRO A 403 58.50 -10.26 25.43
C PRO A 403 58.54 -11.69 24.90
N ARG A 404 57.62 -11.99 23.99
CA ARG A 404 57.53 -13.32 23.36
C ARG A 404 58.57 -13.43 22.26
N LYS A 405 59.36 -14.50 22.31
CA LYS A 405 60.31 -14.85 21.24
C LYS A 405 59.62 -15.72 20.18
N ASP A 406 60.10 -15.64 18.95
CA ASP A 406 59.60 -16.46 17.83
C ASP A 406 60.09 -17.91 17.96
N VAL A 407 59.44 -18.69 18.83
CA VAL A 407 59.82 -20.09 19.13
C VAL A 407 59.84 -20.95 17.87
N ILE A 408 58.90 -20.71 16.93
CA ILE A 408 58.83 -21.45 15.66
C ILE A 408 60.10 -21.22 14.83
N ARG A 409 60.53 -19.96 14.71
CA ARG A 409 61.78 -19.59 14.01
C ARG A 409 62.98 -20.23 14.68
N MET A 410 63.02 -20.22 16.01
CA MET A 410 64.11 -20.82 16.78
C MET A 410 64.22 -22.33 16.53
N LEU A 411 63.10 -23.06 16.54
CA LEU A 411 63.08 -24.52 16.34
C LEU A 411 63.38 -24.91 14.89
N HIS A 412 62.74 -24.27 13.91
CA HIS A 412 62.92 -24.59 12.49
C HIS A 412 64.35 -24.31 11.99
N ASN A 413 64.99 -23.28 12.56
CA ASN A 413 66.34 -22.87 12.20
C ASN A 413 67.38 -23.25 13.25
N ALA A 414 67.06 -24.17 14.17
CA ALA A 414 68.00 -24.69 15.14
C ALA A 414 69.25 -25.23 14.42
N ASN A 415 70.44 -24.84 14.90
CA ASN A 415 71.75 -25.20 14.35
C ASN A 415 72.04 -24.72 12.90
N LYS A 416 71.14 -23.98 12.25
CA LYS A 416 71.40 -23.40 10.92
C LYS A 416 72.15 -22.07 11.09
N LYS A 417 73.37 -22.00 10.56
CA LYS A 417 74.24 -20.83 10.61
C LYS A 417 74.74 -20.47 9.21
N LEU A 418 74.73 -19.18 8.88
CA LEU A 418 75.29 -18.68 7.62
C LEU A 418 76.66 -18.09 7.89
N ARG A 419 77.68 -18.52 7.13
CA ARG A 419 79.07 -18.12 7.35
C ARG A 419 79.58 -17.29 6.18
N TYR A 420 80.14 -16.13 6.50
CA TYR A 420 80.73 -15.20 5.54
C TYR A 420 82.16 -14.89 5.93
N THR A 421 83.03 -14.70 4.95
CA THR A 421 84.37 -14.18 5.18
C THR A 421 84.36 -12.67 5.01
N ALA A 422 85.07 -11.98 5.89
CA ALA A 422 85.14 -10.53 5.93
C ALA A 422 86.57 -10.05 6.25
N VAL A 423 86.87 -8.84 5.84
CA VAL A 423 88.12 -8.12 6.18
C VAL A 423 87.75 -6.80 6.85
N LEU A 424 88.54 -6.39 7.84
CA LEU A 424 88.33 -5.09 8.47
C LEU A 424 88.77 -3.98 7.50
N ASP A 425 87.90 -3.00 7.29
CA ASP A 425 88.24 -1.80 6.52
C ASP A 425 89.27 -0.98 7.31
N ARG A 426 90.29 -0.47 6.61
CA ARG A 426 91.58 -0.09 7.22
C ARG A 426 91.42 1.11 8.15
N VAL A 427 91.61 0.89 9.45
CA VAL A 427 91.79 1.96 10.45
C VAL A 427 93.26 2.10 10.83
N HIS A 428 93.99 0.98 10.97
CA HIS A 428 95.43 0.94 11.25
C HIS A 428 96.15 -0.02 10.29
N PRO A 429 97.44 0.21 9.96
CA PRO A 429 98.22 -0.68 9.08
C PRO A 429 98.34 -2.13 9.60
N GLU A 430 98.24 -2.30 10.91
CA GLU A 430 98.38 -3.59 11.62
C GLU A 430 97.20 -4.52 11.35
N ASP A 431 96.01 -3.95 11.11
CA ASP A 431 94.78 -4.71 10.89
C ASP A 431 94.62 -5.22 9.45
N GLU A 432 95.47 -4.81 8.52
CA GLU A 432 95.36 -5.13 7.08
C GLU A 432 95.37 -6.65 6.80
N GLN A 433 96.06 -7.42 7.65
CA GLN A 433 96.20 -8.86 7.48
C GLN A 433 95.18 -9.69 8.27
N ARG A 434 94.22 -9.05 8.96
CA ARG A 434 93.23 -9.73 9.80
C ARG A 434 92.01 -10.12 8.98
N ALA A 435 91.73 -11.42 8.97
CA ALA A 435 90.54 -11.97 8.36
C ALA A 435 89.51 -12.30 9.44
N PHE A 436 88.23 -12.15 9.14
CA PHE A 436 87.14 -12.41 10.06
C PHE A 436 86.13 -13.35 9.41
N VAL A 437 85.45 -14.14 10.24
CA VAL A 437 84.33 -15.00 9.85
C VAL A 437 83.08 -14.50 10.56
N PHE A 438 82.13 -14.05 9.77
CA PHE A 438 80.81 -13.62 10.22
C PHE A 438 79.90 -14.84 10.24
N ILE A 439 79.29 -15.11 11.39
CA ILE A 439 78.40 -16.24 11.62
C ILE A 439 77.03 -15.68 11.99
N TYR A 440 76.08 -15.76 11.07
CA TYR A 440 74.71 -15.33 11.30
C TYR A 440 73.85 -16.53 11.78
N HIS A 441 73.25 -16.40 12.96
CA HIS A 441 72.40 -17.42 13.56
C HIS A 441 70.96 -17.25 13.08
N LEU A 442 70.46 -18.17 12.25
CA LEU A 442 69.12 -18.07 11.68
C LEU A 442 67.99 -18.26 12.71
N SER A 443 68.28 -18.94 13.83
CA SER A 443 67.33 -19.19 14.91
C SER A 443 66.91 -17.91 15.63
N ASN A 444 67.88 -17.06 15.98
CA ASN A 444 67.65 -15.87 16.81
C ASN A 444 67.82 -14.56 16.03
N GLY A 445 68.53 -14.57 14.89
CA GLY A 445 68.85 -13.36 14.14
C GLY A 445 70.08 -12.59 14.67
N GLU A 446 70.95 -13.27 15.42
CA GLU A 446 72.16 -12.69 16.00
C GLU A 446 73.38 -12.92 15.10
N LEU A 447 74.30 -11.96 15.10
CA LEU A 447 75.57 -12.04 14.39
C LEU A 447 76.71 -12.29 15.39
N GLU A 448 77.57 -13.25 15.06
CA GLU A 448 78.81 -13.57 15.77
C GLU A 448 79.99 -13.32 14.83
N ILE A 449 81.08 -12.75 15.35
CA ILE A 449 82.30 -12.48 14.56
C ILE A 449 83.45 -13.24 15.20
N MET A 450 84.11 -14.09 14.42
CA MET A 450 85.24 -14.89 14.85
C MET A 450 86.49 -14.56 14.03
N GLU A 451 87.65 -14.54 14.69
CA GLU A 451 88.94 -14.40 14.00
C GLU A 451 89.59 -15.79 13.89
N PRO A 452 89.83 -16.32 12.67
CA PRO A 452 90.48 -17.60 12.48
C PRO A 452 91.97 -17.53 12.90
N PRO A 453 92.52 -18.60 13.50
CA PRO A 453 93.88 -18.59 14.00
C PRO A 453 94.92 -18.56 12.87
N LYS A 454 95.80 -17.55 12.88
CA LYS A 454 96.94 -17.43 11.97
C LYS A 454 98.25 -17.57 12.75
N ARG A 455 99.09 -18.54 12.37
CA ARG A 455 100.42 -18.75 12.99
C ARG A 455 101.29 -17.50 12.80
N ASN A 456 102.10 -17.18 13.81
CA ASN A 456 103.06 -16.06 13.81
C ASN A 456 102.43 -14.67 13.59
N SER A 457 101.15 -14.49 13.90
CA SER A 457 100.43 -13.22 13.70
C SER A 457 100.55 -12.24 14.88
N GLY A 458 100.96 -12.70 16.07
CA GLY A 458 101.03 -11.86 17.28
C GLY A 458 99.67 -11.58 17.94
N TYR A 459 98.56 -11.97 17.33
CA TYR A 459 97.21 -11.78 17.87
C TYR A 459 96.71 -13.03 18.61
N THR A 460 96.07 -12.81 19.76
CA THR A 460 95.37 -13.88 20.49
C THR A 460 94.06 -14.21 19.78
N PHE A 461 94.06 -15.36 19.10
CA PHE A 461 92.90 -15.91 18.38
C PHE A 461 91.73 -16.15 19.34
N THR A 462 90.66 -15.37 19.16
CA THR A 462 89.43 -15.49 19.95
C THR A 462 88.21 -15.05 19.14
N ARG A 463 87.04 -15.18 19.76
CA ARG A 463 85.78 -14.60 19.30
C ARG A 463 85.85 -13.07 19.42
N PHE A 464 85.83 -12.38 18.28
CA PHE A 464 85.86 -10.92 18.19
C PHE A 464 84.57 -10.30 18.72
N LEU A 465 83.41 -10.86 18.35
CA LEU A 465 82.11 -10.45 18.85
C LEU A 465 81.25 -11.68 19.19
N ARG A 466 80.72 -11.73 20.42
CA ARG A 466 79.74 -12.75 20.82
C ARG A 466 78.42 -12.60 20.06
N PRO A 467 77.63 -13.68 19.86
CA PRO A 467 76.31 -13.58 19.23
C PRO A 467 75.49 -12.42 19.83
N THR A 468 75.21 -11.42 19.02
CA THR A 468 74.53 -10.18 19.43
C THR A 468 73.66 -9.67 18.28
N HIS A 469 72.53 -9.05 18.60
CA HIS A 469 71.72 -8.30 17.62
C HIS A 469 72.40 -6.97 17.29
N ILE A 470 72.67 -6.73 16.01
CA ILE A 470 73.40 -5.53 15.58
C ILE A 470 72.44 -4.61 14.83
N PRO A 471 72.18 -3.40 15.34
CA PRO A 471 71.35 -2.42 14.64
C PRO A 471 72.08 -1.85 13.43
N LYS A 472 71.31 -1.52 12.39
CA LYS A 472 71.82 -0.82 11.20
C LYS A 472 72.26 0.60 11.57
N PRO A 473 73.20 1.19 10.81
CA PRO A 473 73.56 2.58 11.02
C PRO A 473 72.37 3.50 10.70
N ASN A 474 72.17 4.54 11.51
CA ASN A 474 71.15 5.58 11.35
C ASN A 474 69.68 5.14 11.60
N THR A 475 69.45 4.06 12.35
CA THR A 475 68.10 3.68 12.79
C THR A 475 67.65 4.51 13.99
N ASP A 476 66.33 4.61 14.19
CA ASP A 476 65.77 5.20 15.40
C ASP A 476 66.19 4.39 16.64
N ARG A 477 66.33 5.07 17.77
CA ARG A 477 66.71 4.43 19.04
C ARG A 477 65.56 3.60 19.61
N ASP A 478 64.33 4.03 19.35
CA ASP A 478 63.13 3.43 19.91
C ASP A 478 62.65 2.23 19.08
N ASP A 479 62.92 2.23 17.77
CA ASP A 479 62.64 1.14 16.85
C ASP A 479 63.90 0.79 16.01
N PRO A 480 64.86 0.04 16.60
CA PRO A 480 66.10 -0.30 15.93
C PRO A 480 65.90 -1.39 14.87
N GLU A 481 66.21 -1.08 13.61
CA GLU A 481 66.26 -2.09 12.56
C GLU A 481 67.57 -2.89 12.64
N PHE A 482 67.49 -4.21 12.69
CA PHE A 482 68.67 -5.09 12.78
C PHE A 482 69.16 -5.57 11.41
N TYR A 483 70.45 -5.88 11.31
CA TYR A 483 71.00 -6.51 10.10
C TYR A 483 70.39 -7.89 9.86
N THR A 484 70.05 -8.14 8.60
CA THR A 484 69.49 -9.40 8.11
C THR A 484 70.44 -10.10 7.14
N PRO A 485 70.24 -11.38 6.81
CA PRO A 485 71.04 -12.08 5.81
C PRO A 485 70.99 -11.43 4.43
N ALA A 486 69.94 -10.67 4.12
CA ALA A 486 69.80 -9.95 2.85
C ALA A 486 70.81 -8.79 2.72
N ASP A 487 71.22 -8.21 3.85
CA ASP A 487 72.20 -7.13 3.91
C ASP A 487 73.65 -7.64 3.73
N LEU A 488 73.89 -8.95 3.88
CA LEU A 488 75.21 -9.60 3.84
C LEU A 488 75.55 -10.15 2.44
N TYR A 489 75.70 -9.28 1.45
CA TYR A 489 76.17 -9.65 0.10
C TYR A 489 77.67 -9.40 -0.08
N ILE A 490 78.25 -9.91 -1.16
CA ILE A 490 79.69 -9.85 -1.41
C ILE A 490 80.05 -8.46 -1.93
N GLY A 491 80.99 -7.82 -1.23
CA GLY A 491 81.31 -6.40 -1.38
C GLY A 491 80.53 -5.48 -0.44
N ALA A 492 79.62 -6.01 0.40
CA ALA A 492 78.87 -5.19 1.36
C ALA A 492 79.79 -4.69 2.49
N MET A 493 79.60 -3.42 2.88
CA MET A 493 80.24 -2.81 4.05
C MET A 493 79.31 -2.83 5.25
N ILE A 494 79.65 -3.63 6.26
CA ILE A 494 78.84 -3.81 7.47
C ILE A 494 79.49 -3.05 8.62
N LYS A 495 78.77 -2.07 9.17
CA LYS A 495 79.20 -1.31 10.35
C LYS A 495 78.73 -2.02 11.62
N VAL A 496 79.67 -2.43 12.46
CA VAL A 496 79.46 -3.12 13.73
C VAL A 496 80.22 -2.39 14.84
N PHE A 497 79.52 -1.74 15.77
CA PHE A 497 80.13 -0.97 16.88
C PHE A 497 81.29 -0.06 16.42
N GLU A 498 81.04 0.81 15.43
CA GLU A 498 82.02 1.70 14.78
C GLU A 498 83.12 1.02 13.95
N HIS A 499 83.26 -0.30 13.99
CA HIS A 499 84.14 -1.03 13.07
C HIS A 499 83.42 -1.31 11.74
N ARG A 500 84.12 -1.10 10.62
CA ARG A 500 83.59 -1.36 9.27
C ARG A 500 84.22 -2.64 8.73
N PHE A 501 83.40 -3.60 8.35
CA PHE A 501 83.85 -4.86 7.77
C PHE A 501 83.38 -4.98 6.33
N LEU A 502 84.30 -5.33 5.43
CA LEU A 502 83.99 -5.64 4.04
C LEU A 502 83.78 -7.15 3.90
N ILE A 503 82.58 -7.56 3.48
CA ILE A 503 82.30 -8.96 3.17
C ILE A 503 82.99 -9.32 1.85
N ASN A 504 83.97 -10.22 1.90
CA ASN A 504 84.75 -10.61 0.73
C ASN A 504 84.37 -12.00 0.17
N GLY A 505 83.63 -12.80 0.93
CA GLY A 505 83.21 -14.12 0.50
C GLY A 505 82.11 -14.73 1.36
N ALA A 506 81.54 -15.82 0.88
CA ALA A 506 80.49 -16.58 1.55
C ALA A 506 80.76 -18.08 1.44
N ASP A 507 80.19 -18.86 2.35
CA ASP A 507 80.24 -20.32 2.33
C ASP A 507 79.16 -20.90 1.39
N LEU A 508 79.37 -22.09 0.83
CA LEU A 508 78.44 -22.71 -0.13
C LEU A 508 77.03 -22.90 0.47
N ALA A 509 76.98 -23.20 1.77
CA ALA A 509 75.73 -23.33 2.52
C ALA A 509 74.87 -22.05 2.50
N VAL A 510 75.50 -20.87 2.38
CA VAL A 510 74.80 -19.60 2.27
C VAL A 510 74.03 -19.51 0.97
N TYR A 511 74.69 -19.83 -0.14
CA TYR A 511 74.06 -19.81 -1.46
C TYR A 511 72.90 -20.81 -1.54
N ARG A 512 73.08 -22.02 -1.00
CA ARG A 512 72.00 -23.03 -0.91
C ARG A 512 70.81 -22.56 -0.09
N TYR A 513 71.08 -21.86 1.01
CA TYR A 513 70.02 -21.30 1.84
C TYR A 513 69.24 -20.20 1.11
N MET A 514 69.94 -19.33 0.38
CA MET A 514 69.32 -18.30 -0.46
C MET A 514 68.48 -18.90 -1.59
N GLN A 515 68.99 -19.94 -2.27
CA GLN A 515 68.26 -20.66 -3.33
C GLN A 515 67.00 -21.36 -2.80
N ALA A 516 67.05 -21.93 -1.59
CA ALA A 516 65.90 -22.57 -0.97
C ALA A 516 64.87 -21.56 -0.40
N ASN A 517 65.23 -20.29 -0.28
CA ASN A 517 64.36 -19.25 0.29
C ASN A 517 64.44 -17.95 -0.56
N PRO A 518 64.08 -17.98 -1.86
CA PRO A 518 64.24 -16.82 -2.74
C PRO A 518 63.44 -15.60 -2.23
N ASP A 519 62.26 -15.81 -1.66
CA ASP A 519 61.38 -14.73 -1.16
C ASP A 519 62.00 -13.86 -0.06
N LYS A 520 63.05 -14.35 0.63
CA LYS A 520 63.70 -13.64 1.74
C LYS A 520 64.87 -12.75 1.30
N PHE A 521 65.30 -12.85 0.05
CA PHE A 521 66.49 -12.19 -0.46
C PHE A 521 66.17 -11.48 -1.78
N PRO A 522 66.75 -10.29 -2.04
CA PRO A 522 66.61 -9.68 -3.35
C PRO A 522 67.41 -10.47 -4.39
N ASP A 523 66.88 -10.57 -5.61
CA ASP A 523 67.52 -11.31 -6.72
C ASP A 523 68.95 -10.85 -7.00
N SER A 524 69.22 -9.55 -6.79
CA SER A 524 70.56 -8.97 -6.90
C SER A 524 71.57 -9.61 -5.95
N THR A 525 71.17 -9.86 -4.69
CA THR A 525 72.02 -10.52 -3.68
C THR A 525 72.25 -11.99 -4.02
N ILE A 526 71.21 -12.70 -4.46
CA ILE A 526 71.34 -14.10 -4.87
C ILE A 526 72.32 -14.25 -6.04
N ASN A 527 72.18 -13.38 -7.06
CA ASN A 527 73.05 -13.38 -8.23
C ASN A 527 74.49 -12.95 -7.89
N ASN A 528 74.66 -11.98 -6.98
CA ASN A 528 75.97 -11.55 -6.48
C ASN A 528 76.72 -12.72 -5.82
N VAL A 529 76.07 -13.45 -4.91
CA VAL A 529 76.66 -14.62 -4.25
C VAL A 529 76.89 -15.76 -5.26
N ARG A 530 75.95 -15.99 -6.20
CA ARG A 530 76.12 -16.99 -7.27
C ARG A 530 77.39 -16.73 -8.08
N ASN A 531 77.58 -15.50 -8.55
CA ASN A 531 78.73 -15.13 -9.38
C ASN A 531 80.05 -15.39 -8.66
N TYR A 532 80.13 -15.08 -7.37
CA TYR A 532 81.29 -15.41 -6.55
C TYR A 532 81.52 -16.92 -6.42
N MET A 533 80.46 -17.71 -6.20
CA MET A 533 80.58 -19.18 -6.12
C MET A 533 81.06 -19.80 -7.43
N VAL A 534 80.64 -19.23 -8.57
CA VAL A 534 81.14 -19.62 -9.91
C VAL A 534 82.62 -19.27 -10.06
N GLN A 535 83.03 -18.06 -9.68
CA GLN A 535 84.44 -17.63 -9.73
C GLN A 535 85.35 -18.49 -8.86
N GLN A 536 84.90 -18.89 -7.66
CA GLN A 536 85.65 -19.78 -6.77
C GLN A 536 85.65 -21.25 -7.24
N GLY A 537 84.82 -21.59 -8.22
CA GLY A 537 84.77 -22.92 -8.83
C GLY A 537 83.97 -23.97 -8.04
N PHE A 538 83.22 -23.58 -7.00
CA PHE A 538 82.42 -24.49 -6.19
C PHE A 538 81.17 -25.03 -6.93
N LEU A 539 80.72 -24.34 -7.98
CA LEU A 539 79.57 -24.73 -8.80
C LEU A 539 79.95 -25.44 -10.10
N LYS A 540 81.23 -25.75 -10.34
CA LYS A 540 81.70 -26.33 -11.61
C LYS A 540 80.98 -27.64 -11.98
N GLN A 541 80.85 -28.55 -11.02
CA GLN A 541 80.17 -29.83 -11.24
C GLN A 541 78.68 -29.65 -11.58
N GLU A 542 78.01 -28.71 -10.92
CA GLU A 542 76.59 -28.45 -11.19
C GLU A 542 76.36 -27.73 -12.52
N ILE A 543 77.27 -26.83 -12.92
CA ILE A 543 77.24 -26.22 -14.24
C ILE A 543 77.51 -27.28 -15.31
N GLU A 544 78.45 -28.18 -15.09
CA GLU A 544 78.74 -29.32 -15.99
C GLU A 544 77.56 -30.29 -16.08
N ASP A 545 76.88 -30.57 -14.97
CA ASP A 545 75.71 -31.46 -14.96
C ASP A 545 74.48 -30.79 -15.56
N GLN A 546 74.29 -29.48 -15.31
CA GLN A 546 73.21 -28.70 -15.91
C GLN A 546 73.43 -28.53 -17.41
N THR A 547 74.64 -28.22 -17.87
CA THR A 547 74.97 -28.19 -19.30
C THR A 547 74.82 -29.56 -19.96
N LYS A 548 75.16 -30.67 -19.29
CA LYS A 548 74.86 -32.02 -19.81
C LYS A 548 73.35 -32.32 -19.87
N LEU A 549 72.57 -31.82 -18.92
CA LEU A 549 71.11 -31.94 -18.93
C LEU A 549 70.48 -31.08 -20.02
N ASP A 550 70.97 -29.86 -20.22
CA ASP A 550 70.54 -28.93 -21.27
C ASP A 550 70.90 -29.51 -22.65
N ILE A 551 72.12 -30.03 -22.84
CA ILE A 551 72.52 -30.76 -24.06
C ILE A 551 71.65 -32.01 -24.28
N LYS A 552 71.27 -32.73 -23.22
CA LYS A 552 70.33 -33.86 -23.33
C LYS A 552 68.90 -33.40 -23.66
N ALA A 553 68.46 -32.26 -23.16
CA ALA A 553 67.16 -31.68 -23.45
C ALA A 553 67.10 -31.15 -24.89
N GLU A 554 68.13 -30.44 -25.35
CA GLU A 554 68.30 -29.97 -26.73
C GLU A 554 68.46 -31.14 -27.71
N ALA A 555 69.16 -32.22 -27.33
CA ALA A 555 69.24 -33.43 -28.14
C ALA A 555 67.89 -34.14 -28.24
N LYS A 556 67.06 -34.08 -27.17
CA LYS A 556 65.71 -34.62 -27.16
C LYS A 556 64.75 -33.75 -27.99
N GLU A 557 64.84 -32.43 -27.90
CA GLU A 557 64.09 -31.51 -28.77
C GLU A 557 64.50 -31.67 -30.25
N CYS A 558 65.80 -31.83 -30.55
CA CYS A 558 66.25 -32.12 -31.92
C CYS A 558 65.72 -33.49 -32.44
N LEU A 559 65.62 -34.50 -31.57
CA LEU A 559 65.04 -35.81 -31.89
C LEU A 559 63.51 -35.74 -32.11
N ASP A 560 62.82 -34.92 -31.32
CA ASP A 560 61.38 -34.69 -31.44
C ASP A 560 61.06 -33.84 -32.69
N VAL A 561 61.94 -32.90 -33.08
CA VAL A 561 61.83 -32.11 -34.33
C VAL A 561 62.14 -32.96 -35.57
N ALA A 562 63.11 -33.88 -35.51
CA ALA A 562 63.41 -34.80 -36.62
C ALA A 562 62.30 -35.83 -36.90
N CYS A 563 61.38 -36.06 -35.95
CA CYS A 563 60.20 -36.90 -36.15
C CYS A 563 59.01 -36.16 -36.81
N CYS A 564 59.14 -34.85 -37.09
CA CYS A 564 58.05 -34.02 -37.63
C CYS A 564 58.36 -33.36 -38.98
N ASP A 565 59.07 -34.05 -39.88
CA ASP A 565 59.22 -33.62 -41.28
C ASP A 565 58.36 -34.49 -42.23
N PRO A 566 57.23 -33.99 -42.76
CA PRO A 566 56.29 -34.76 -43.57
C PRO A 566 56.57 -34.61 -45.07
N SER A 567 57.69 -35.16 -45.57
CA SER A 567 57.86 -35.36 -47.01
C SER A 567 58.85 -36.47 -47.33
N LEU A 568 58.37 -37.72 -47.38
CA LEU A 568 58.84 -38.78 -48.29
C LEU A 568 57.92 -40.02 -48.15
N GLN A 569 57.07 -40.24 -49.16
CA GLN A 569 56.37 -41.50 -49.40
C GLN A 569 57.15 -42.32 -50.45
N SER A 570 57.42 -43.61 -50.20
CA SER A 570 57.21 -44.71 -51.15
C SER A 570 57.68 -46.10 -50.64
N GLN A 571 56.72 -46.88 -50.13
CA GLN A 571 56.46 -48.36 -50.22
C GLN A 571 57.59 -49.45 -50.20
N PRO A 572 57.32 -50.78 -50.33
CA PRO A 572 57.36 -51.73 -49.20
C PRO A 572 58.22 -53.00 -49.44
N SER A 573 58.68 -53.71 -48.38
CA SER A 573 58.69 -55.20 -48.30
C SER A 573 59.51 -55.76 -47.11
N ALA A 574 58.82 -56.62 -46.33
CA ALA A 574 59.21 -57.89 -45.69
C ALA A 574 60.62 -58.20 -45.13
N ALA A 575 60.56 -58.88 -43.96
CA ALA A 575 61.45 -59.89 -43.34
C ALA A 575 62.26 -59.39 -42.12
N THR A 576 61.86 -59.66 -40.87
CA THR A 576 61.95 -60.87 -39.99
C THR A 576 62.98 -60.61 -38.86
N GLU A 577 62.69 -61.20 -37.70
CA GLU A 577 63.59 -61.49 -36.54
C GLU A 577 63.61 -60.53 -35.33
N GLU A 578 62.79 -60.92 -34.36
CA GLU A 578 63.11 -61.15 -32.94
C GLU A 578 64.19 -60.28 -32.26
N TYR A 579 63.76 -59.43 -31.32
CA TYR A 579 64.43 -59.33 -30.01
C TYR A 579 63.50 -58.74 -28.94
N ARG A 580 63.12 -59.55 -27.96
CA ARG A 580 62.81 -59.12 -26.58
C ARG A 580 64.13 -59.28 -25.81
N PRO A 581 64.46 -58.46 -24.79
CA PRO A 581 63.79 -58.72 -23.52
C PRO A 581 63.76 -57.64 -22.41
N PHE A 582 62.98 -58.02 -21.38
CA PHE A 582 63.12 -57.77 -19.94
C PHE A 582 62.83 -56.38 -19.34
N GLY A 583 61.69 -56.32 -18.63
CA GLY A 583 61.76 -55.98 -17.20
C GLY A 583 61.14 -54.66 -16.72
N MET A 584 59.93 -54.29 -17.14
CA MET A 584 59.16 -53.28 -16.40
C MET A 584 58.34 -53.93 -15.28
N LYS A 585 58.79 -53.74 -14.03
CA LYS A 585 57.91 -53.88 -12.87
C LYS A 585 57.01 -52.65 -12.79
N LYS A 586 55.71 -52.91 -12.86
CA LYS A 586 54.66 -52.01 -12.37
C LYS A 586 54.89 -51.72 -10.88
N LEU A 587 54.76 -50.46 -10.49
CA LEU A 587 54.18 -50.08 -9.22
C LEU A 587 53.16 -48.99 -9.52
N GLU A 588 51.92 -49.40 -9.33
CA GLU A 588 50.69 -48.62 -9.35
C GLU A 588 50.60 -47.79 -8.06
N ASP A 589 49.85 -46.68 -8.15
CA ASP A 589 49.01 -46.08 -7.09
C ASP A 589 49.77 -45.41 -5.89
N ASP A 590 49.44 -44.23 -5.36
CA ASP A 590 48.18 -43.49 -5.27
C ASP A 590 48.45 -41.97 -5.13
N CYS A 591 47.77 -41.16 -5.94
CA CYS A 591 47.56 -39.75 -5.66
C CYS A 591 46.38 -39.60 -4.68
N VAL A 592 46.65 -39.52 -3.38
CA VAL A 592 45.64 -39.09 -2.41
C VAL A 592 45.66 -37.56 -2.32
N ARG A 593 44.67 -36.94 -2.95
CA ARG A 593 44.25 -35.57 -2.61
C ARG A 593 43.55 -35.63 -1.25
N VAL A 594 44.07 -34.93 -0.26
CA VAL A 594 43.34 -34.60 0.96
C VAL A 594 42.89 -33.15 0.82
N GLN A 595 41.66 -32.97 0.33
CA GLN A 595 40.83 -31.84 0.70
C GLN A 595 39.98 -32.26 1.89
N ASP A 596 39.55 -31.24 2.64
CA ASP A 596 38.64 -31.26 3.79
C ASP A 596 39.26 -31.40 5.17
N VAL A 597 39.44 -30.24 5.82
CA VAL A 597 39.08 -30.09 7.24
C VAL A 597 38.10 -28.92 7.35
N PRO A 598 36.87 -29.16 7.85
CA PRO A 598 35.90 -28.12 8.14
C PRO A 598 35.93 -27.73 9.64
N GLN A 599 35.15 -26.68 9.93
CA GLN A 599 34.56 -26.30 11.22
C GLN A 599 35.31 -25.27 12.10
N HIS A 600 34.71 -24.07 12.13
CA HIS A 600 34.07 -23.50 13.32
C HIS A 600 34.41 -24.14 14.68
N LEU A 601 34.87 -23.32 15.64
CA LEU A 601 34.11 -22.91 16.82
C LEU A 601 34.97 -22.09 17.80
N ASN A 602 34.32 -21.06 18.34
CA ASN A 602 34.54 -20.32 19.61
C ASN A 602 35.73 -19.37 19.73
#